data_AF-A0A1F4QIG0-F1
#
_entry.id   AF-A0A1F4QIG0-F1
#
_cell.length_a   1.000
_cell.length_b   1.000
_cell.length_c   1.000
_cell.angle_alpha   90.00
_cell.angle_beta   90.00
_cell.angle_gamma   90.00
#
_symmetry.space_group_name_H-M   'P 1'
#
loop_
_entity.id
_entity.type
_entity.pdbx_description
1 polymer ?
#
loop_
_entity_poly.entity_id
_entity_poly.type
_entity_poly.pdbx_seq_one_letter_code
_entity_poly.pdbx_strand_id
1 'polypeptide(L)'
;MGALLVLSMPIASDAGSWGNSLGTVRFEVTDARERIEREIDSRLLLRVSRVPHVRLANFGWVVKVLERPVGENAVNLLYHSLAWHGPYPTDIMAWHVGERVFPDDRFLRVQGHPYEIRITLSDIKVTGTGENREFVSGSVDVSWRRIRSTGAGGSAR
;
A
#
# COMPACT_ATOMS: atom_id res chain seq x y z
N MET A 1 -45.40 -32.41 13.97
CA MET A 1 -44.28 -32.02 13.10
C MET A 1 -43.65 -30.77 13.69
N GLY A 2 -42.49 -30.89 14.35
CA GLY A 2 -41.79 -29.77 14.99
C GLY A 2 -40.72 -29.23 14.06
N ALA A 3 -40.81 -27.96 13.68
CA ALA A 3 -39.79 -27.29 12.88
C ALA A 3 -38.67 -26.76 13.80
N LEU A 4 -37.45 -27.29 13.63
CA LEU A 4 -36.23 -26.74 14.24
C LEU A 4 -35.88 -25.43 13.50
N LEU A 5 -35.91 -24.31 14.22
CA LEU A 5 -35.33 -23.04 13.77
C LEU A 5 -33.81 -23.10 13.95
N VAL A 6 -33.07 -23.27 12.87
CA VAL A 6 -31.62 -23.07 12.86
C VAL A 6 -31.36 -21.58 12.72
N LEU A 7 -30.96 -20.93 13.82
CA LEU A 7 -30.42 -19.58 13.81
C LEU A 7 -29.03 -19.63 13.17
N SER A 8 -28.94 -19.27 11.89
CA SER A 8 -27.67 -18.99 11.24
C SER A 8 -27.10 -17.70 11.83
N MET A 9 -26.08 -17.82 12.68
CA MET A 9 -25.29 -16.68 13.10
C MET A 9 -24.52 -16.13 11.88
N PRO A 10 -24.52 -14.81 11.64
CA PRO A 10 -23.59 -14.23 10.69
C PRO A 10 -22.17 -14.45 11.24
N ILE A 11 -21.34 -15.15 10.48
CA ILE A 11 -19.90 -15.09 10.66
C ILE A 11 -19.54 -13.64 10.32
N ALA A 12 -19.37 -12.81 11.34
CA ALA A 12 -18.67 -11.55 11.19
C ALA A 12 -17.29 -11.92 10.65
N SER A 13 -17.08 -11.66 9.36
CA SER A 13 -15.75 -11.68 8.79
C SER A 13 -14.97 -10.61 9.54
N ASP A 14 -14.16 -11.05 10.49
CA ASP A 14 -13.18 -10.21 11.16
C ASP A 14 -12.19 -9.78 10.07
N ALA A 15 -12.50 -8.66 9.41
CA ALA A 15 -11.52 -7.82 8.77
C ALA A 15 -10.62 -7.34 9.91
N GLY A 16 -9.68 -8.20 10.31
CA GLY A 16 -8.89 -8.05 11.52
C GLY A 16 -8.40 -6.62 11.61
N SER A 17 -8.88 -5.91 12.64
CA SER A 17 -8.52 -4.51 12.80
C SER A 17 -6.99 -4.45 12.78
N TRP A 18 -6.44 -3.63 11.90
CA TRP A 18 -5.01 -3.48 11.72
C TRP A 18 -4.38 -2.71 12.92
N GLY A 19 -4.82 -3.01 14.14
CA GLY A 19 -4.44 -2.34 15.38
C GLY A 19 -4.63 -0.83 15.33
N ASN A 20 -4.04 -0.14 16.31
CA ASN A 20 -4.03 1.32 16.33
C ASN A 20 -3.01 1.83 15.29
N SER A 21 -3.53 2.24 14.14
CA SER A 21 -2.78 3.06 13.18
C SER A 21 -2.17 4.28 13.86
N LEU A 22 -0.93 4.62 13.49
CA LEU A 22 -0.32 5.90 13.89
C LEU A 22 -0.67 7.03 12.93
N GLY A 23 -1.13 6.71 11.73
CA GLY A 23 -1.56 7.68 10.75
C GLY A 23 -1.96 7.05 9.43
N THR A 24 -2.73 7.81 8.65
CA THR A 24 -3.22 7.41 7.34
C THR A 24 -3.23 8.59 6.37
N VAL A 25 -3.02 8.29 5.09
CA VAL A 25 -3.28 9.18 3.96
C VAL A 25 -4.31 8.51 3.07
N ARG A 26 -5.41 9.21 2.82
CA ARG A 26 -6.41 8.82 1.83
C ARG A 26 -6.35 9.74 0.62
N PHE A 27 -6.47 9.17 -0.57
CA PHE A 27 -6.60 9.93 -1.82
C PHE A 27 -7.35 9.13 -2.88
N GLU A 28 -7.96 9.82 -3.84
CA GLU A 28 -8.57 9.21 -5.01
C GLU A 28 -7.48 8.82 -6.02
N VAL A 29 -7.63 7.70 -6.73
CA VAL A 29 -6.63 7.29 -7.75
C VAL A 29 -6.49 8.29 -8.90
N THR A 30 -7.45 9.19 -9.06
CA THR A 30 -7.47 10.29 -10.04
C THR A 30 -7.04 11.64 -9.48
N ASP A 31 -6.56 11.70 -8.22
CA ASP A 31 -6.20 12.93 -7.51
C ASP A 31 -5.17 13.78 -8.27
N ALA A 32 -5.48 15.04 -8.60
CA ALA A 32 -4.66 15.88 -9.47
C ALA A 32 -3.26 16.26 -8.94
N ARG A 33 -2.91 15.93 -7.70
CA ARG A 33 -1.58 16.21 -7.14
C ARG A 33 -0.51 15.32 -7.79
N GLU A 34 0.70 15.86 -7.92
CA GLU A 34 1.87 15.06 -8.36
C GLU A 34 2.45 14.22 -7.22
N ARG A 35 2.27 14.66 -5.97
CA ARG A 35 2.80 14.00 -4.78
C ARG A 35 2.00 14.33 -3.53
N ILE A 36 1.98 13.37 -2.61
CA ILE A 36 1.43 13.50 -1.27
C ILE A 36 2.48 13.03 -0.28
N GLU A 37 2.77 13.84 0.73
CA GLU A 37 3.81 13.54 1.72
C GLU A 37 3.24 13.62 3.13
N ARG A 38 3.67 12.70 4.00
CA ARG A 38 3.41 12.73 5.44
C ARG A 38 4.63 12.28 6.21
N GLU A 39 4.86 12.91 7.34
CA GLU A 39 5.84 12.44 8.30
C GLU A 39 5.31 11.17 9.00
N ILE A 40 6.11 10.10 8.99
CA ILE A 40 5.85 8.89 9.80
C ILE A 40 6.42 9.12 11.20
N ASP A 41 7.65 9.63 11.25
CA ASP A 41 8.33 10.13 12.45
C ASP A 41 9.46 11.11 12.04
N SER A 42 10.23 11.56 13.03
CA SER A 42 11.37 12.47 12.81
C SER A 42 12.40 12.00 11.76
N ARG A 43 12.48 10.69 11.49
CA ARG A 43 13.45 10.06 10.58
C ARG A 43 12.83 9.57 9.28
N LEU A 44 11.52 9.37 9.23
CA LEU A 44 10.85 8.72 8.11
C LEU A 44 9.78 9.59 7.47
N LEU A 45 9.83 9.67 6.14
CA LEU A 45 8.85 10.32 5.30
C LEU A 45 8.08 9.28 4.48
N LEU A 46 6.76 9.29 4.57
CA LEU A 46 5.89 8.66 3.58
C LEU A 46 5.75 9.61 2.39
N ARG A 47 6.01 9.11 1.18
CA ARG A 47 5.78 9.81 -0.07
C ARG A 47 4.98 8.93 -1.03
N VAL A 48 3.83 9.42 -1.46
CA VAL A 48 3.07 8.86 -2.58
C VAL A 48 3.29 9.77 -3.77
N SER A 49 3.77 9.23 -4.89
CA SER A 49 4.08 10.02 -6.10
C SER A 49 3.31 9.48 -7.30
N ARG A 50 2.78 10.38 -8.11
CA ARG A 50 2.20 10.03 -9.40
C ARG A 50 3.30 9.44 -10.29
N VAL A 51 2.99 8.37 -11.00
CA VAL A 51 3.89 7.78 -11.99
C VAL A 51 3.57 8.42 -13.34
N PRO A 52 4.51 9.16 -13.94
CA PRO A 52 4.29 9.81 -15.22
C PRO A 52 4.13 8.75 -16.31
N HIS A 53 3.23 9.02 -17.25
CA HIS A 53 3.04 8.18 -18.43
C HIS A 53 2.81 9.05 -19.66
N VAL A 54 3.40 8.67 -20.78
CA VAL A 54 3.42 9.48 -22.01
C VAL A 54 2.05 9.67 -22.68
N ARG A 55 1.09 8.79 -22.38
CA ARG A 55 -0.24 8.79 -23.01
C ARG A 55 -1.43 8.82 -22.05
N LEU A 56 -1.21 8.47 -20.79
CA LEU A 56 -2.31 8.17 -19.87
C LEU A 56 -2.22 9.11 -18.69
N ALA A 57 -3.27 9.91 -18.49
CA ALA A 57 -3.30 10.88 -17.40
C ALA A 57 -3.28 10.18 -16.04
N ASN A 58 -4.06 9.11 -15.87
CA ASN A 58 -4.23 8.38 -14.60
C ASN A 58 -3.60 6.99 -14.65
N PHE A 59 -2.31 6.92 -14.98
CA PHE A 59 -1.59 5.66 -15.11
C PHE A 59 -1.33 4.97 -13.75
N GLY A 60 -0.90 5.74 -12.74
CA GLY A 60 -0.84 5.24 -11.38
C GLY A 60 0.07 5.99 -10.42
N TRP A 61 0.33 5.33 -9.29
CA TRP A 61 1.02 5.89 -8.12
C TRP A 61 2.03 4.93 -7.53
N VAL A 62 3.12 5.44 -6.97
CA VAL A 62 4.08 4.65 -6.21
C VAL A 62 4.13 5.13 -4.77
N VAL A 63 4.07 4.18 -3.83
CA VAL A 63 4.22 4.43 -2.40
C VAL A 63 5.68 4.21 -1.99
N LYS A 64 6.27 5.20 -1.33
CA LYS A 64 7.65 5.15 -0.85
C LYS A 64 7.73 5.52 0.63
N VAL A 65 8.60 4.83 1.36
CA VAL A 65 9.08 5.28 2.66
C VAL A 65 10.56 5.62 2.52
N LEU A 66 10.93 6.82 2.91
CA LEU A 66 12.26 7.40 2.72
C LEU A 66 12.85 7.83 4.06
N GLU A 67 14.15 7.65 4.24
CA GLU A 67 14.88 8.27 5.37
C GLU A 67 15.05 9.77 5.14
N ARG A 68 15.03 10.52 6.24
CA ARG A 68 15.29 11.96 6.28
C ARG A 68 16.74 12.23 6.72
N PRO A 69 17.41 13.24 6.14
CA PRO A 69 16.94 14.10 5.05
C PRO A 69 16.83 13.35 3.71
N VAL A 70 15.85 13.72 2.89
CA VAL A 70 15.62 13.06 1.59
C VAL A 70 16.64 13.58 0.58
N GLY A 71 17.67 12.77 0.32
CA GLY A 71 18.67 13.04 -0.72
C GLY A 71 18.19 12.66 -2.13
N GLU A 72 19.00 13.01 -3.13
CA GLU A 72 18.74 12.73 -4.56
C GLU A 72 18.63 11.21 -4.84
N ASN A 73 19.42 10.40 -4.13
CA ASN A 73 19.47 8.94 -4.26
C ASN A 73 18.66 8.21 -3.17
N ALA A 74 17.61 8.83 -2.63
CA ALA A 74 16.81 8.23 -1.56
C ALA A 74 16.19 6.90 -2.00
N VAL A 75 16.50 5.85 -1.24
CA VAL A 75 16.03 4.49 -1.47
C VAL A 75 14.62 4.32 -0.91
N ASN A 76 13.75 3.62 -1.65
CA ASN A 76 12.46 3.18 -1.12
C ASN A 76 12.65 2.03 -0.13
N LEU A 77 12.49 2.30 1.16
CA LEU A 77 12.64 1.33 2.25
C LEU A 77 11.56 0.24 2.26
N LEU A 78 10.58 0.28 1.36
CA LEU A 78 9.56 -0.76 1.20
C LEU A 78 10.01 -1.90 0.27
N TYR A 79 11.08 -1.71 -0.49
CA TYR A 79 11.66 -2.78 -1.30
C TYR A 79 12.42 -3.77 -0.42
N HIS A 80 12.17 -5.07 -0.63
CA HIS A 80 12.92 -6.13 0.04
C HIS A 80 14.33 -6.30 -0.56
N SER A 81 14.54 -5.82 -1.80
CA SER A 81 15.81 -5.89 -2.51
C SER A 81 15.95 -4.75 -3.50
N LEU A 82 17.16 -4.19 -3.61
CA LEU A 82 17.50 -3.19 -4.63
C LEU A 82 17.76 -3.81 -6.01
N ALA A 83 17.95 -5.12 -6.09
CA ALA A 83 18.10 -5.86 -7.33
C ALA A 83 16.76 -6.38 -7.88
N TRP A 84 15.64 -5.93 -7.32
CA TRP A 84 14.32 -6.34 -7.81
C TRP A 84 14.05 -5.75 -9.19
N HIS A 85 13.57 -6.60 -10.10
CA HIS A 85 13.15 -6.21 -11.43
C HIS A 85 11.71 -6.66 -11.65
N GLY A 86 10.83 -5.71 -11.98
CA GLY A 86 9.41 -5.96 -12.25
C GLY A 86 8.47 -5.23 -11.28
N PRO A 87 7.15 -5.47 -11.43
CA PRO A 87 6.14 -4.91 -10.54
C PRO A 87 6.46 -5.16 -9.07
N TYR A 88 6.17 -4.20 -8.21
CA TYR A 88 6.31 -4.35 -6.78
C TYR A 88 5.02 -3.98 -6.04
N PRO A 89 4.73 -4.57 -4.85
CA PRO A 89 3.53 -4.23 -4.08
C PRO A 89 3.34 -2.74 -3.75
N THR A 90 4.38 -1.91 -3.84
CA THR A 90 4.29 -0.45 -3.68
C THR A 90 3.66 0.26 -4.87
N ASP A 91 3.59 -0.42 -6.01
CA ASP A 91 3.18 0.14 -7.29
C ASP A 91 1.67 -0.05 -7.47
N ILE A 92 0.97 1.06 -7.55
CA ILE A 92 -0.48 1.13 -7.75
C ILE A 92 -0.71 1.61 -9.18
N MET A 93 -0.35 0.77 -10.16
CA MET A 93 -0.56 1.06 -11.58
C MET A 93 -1.90 0.50 -12.01
N ALA A 94 -2.62 1.20 -12.88
CA ALA A 94 -3.94 0.77 -13.36
C ALA A 94 -3.88 -0.61 -14.03
N TRP A 95 -2.79 -0.90 -14.75
CA TRP A 95 -2.59 -2.21 -15.34
C TRP A 95 -2.31 -3.31 -14.30
N HIS A 96 -1.50 -3.04 -13.25
CA HIS A 96 -1.29 -3.97 -12.13
C HIS A 96 -2.62 -4.32 -11.45
N VAL A 97 -3.45 -3.31 -11.20
CA VAL A 97 -4.73 -3.49 -10.50
C VAL A 97 -5.72 -4.24 -11.38
N GLY A 98 -5.84 -3.87 -12.67
CA GLY A 98 -6.72 -4.57 -13.59
C GLY A 98 -6.35 -6.04 -13.81
N GLU A 99 -5.05 -6.38 -13.80
CA GLU A 99 -4.56 -7.76 -13.91
C GLU A 99 -4.52 -8.50 -12.56
N ARG A 100 -4.88 -7.82 -11.45
CA ARG A 100 -4.79 -8.36 -10.08
C ARG A 100 -3.41 -8.93 -9.74
N VAL A 101 -2.34 -8.24 -10.16
CA VAL A 101 -0.94 -8.64 -9.89
C VAL A 101 -0.66 -8.73 -8.39
N PHE A 102 -1.28 -7.85 -7.61
CA PHE A 102 -1.20 -7.83 -6.15
C PHE A 102 -2.61 -7.74 -5.56
N PRO A 103 -2.82 -8.25 -4.32
CA PRO A 103 -4.06 -8.04 -3.60
C PRO A 103 -4.32 -6.54 -3.35
N ASP A 104 -5.59 -6.20 -3.15
CA ASP A 104 -6.02 -4.83 -2.82
C ASP A 104 -5.54 -4.37 -1.44
N ASP A 105 -5.37 -5.32 -0.52
CA ASP A 105 -4.74 -5.11 0.78
C ASP A 105 -3.29 -5.64 0.78
N ARG A 106 -2.34 -4.74 1.04
CA ARG A 106 -0.90 -5.04 1.00
C ARG A 106 -0.24 -4.58 2.29
N PHE A 107 0.58 -5.44 2.89
CA PHE A 107 1.33 -5.14 4.11
C PHE A 107 2.83 -5.21 3.82
N LEU A 108 3.55 -4.12 4.09
CA LEU A 108 4.94 -3.94 3.72
C LEU A 108 5.74 -3.50 4.93
N ARG A 109 6.79 -4.26 5.27
CA ARG A 109 7.75 -3.86 6.32
C ARG A 109 8.64 -2.73 5.80
N VAL A 110 8.90 -1.76 6.66
CA VAL A 110 9.91 -0.72 6.41
C VAL A 110 11.27 -1.29 6.79
N GLN A 111 12.15 -1.49 5.82
CA GLN A 111 13.48 -2.06 6.05
C GLN A 111 14.29 -1.24 7.06
N GLY A 112 14.87 -1.91 8.05
CA GLY A 112 15.68 -1.27 9.09
C GLY A 112 14.88 -0.51 10.17
N HIS A 113 13.55 -0.46 10.07
CA HIS A 113 12.71 0.35 10.97
C HIS A 113 11.55 -0.45 11.56
N PRO A 114 11.07 -0.12 12.77
CA PRO A 114 9.99 -0.85 13.45
C PRO A 114 8.61 -0.41 12.94
N TYR A 115 8.43 -0.30 11.62
CA TYR A 115 7.20 0.15 10.99
C TYR A 115 6.71 -0.82 9.92
N GLU A 116 5.39 -0.85 9.78
CA GLU A 116 4.69 -1.55 8.71
C GLU A 116 3.73 -0.57 8.03
N ILE A 117 3.73 -0.59 6.70
CA ILE A 117 2.81 0.15 5.85
C ILE A 117 1.71 -0.81 5.37
N ARG A 118 0.47 -0.39 5.49
CA ARG A 118 -0.67 -0.99 4.80
C ARG A 118 -1.09 -0.10 3.64
N ILE A 119 -1.24 -0.68 2.46
CA ILE A 119 -1.87 -0.04 1.30
C ILE A 119 -3.18 -0.79 1.08
N THR A 120 -4.29 -0.05 1.06
CA THR A 120 -5.63 -0.60 0.81
C THR A 120 -6.24 0.12 -0.39
N LEU A 121 -6.69 -0.67 -1.36
CA LEU A 121 -7.43 -0.19 -2.52
C LEU A 121 -8.92 -0.42 -2.28
N SER A 122 -9.76 0.57 -2.59
CA SER A 122 -11.21 0.49 -2.38
C SER A 122 -11.97 1.02 -3.59
N ASP A 123 -12.93 0.22 -4.06
CA ASP A 123 -13.84 0.55 -5.17
C ASP A 123 -13.11 1.02 -6.45
N ILE A 124 -11.94 0.44 -6.71
CA ILE A 124 -11.12 0.80 -7.86
C ILE A 124 -11.79 0.38 -9.16
N LYS A 125 -11.91 1.32 -10.10
CA LYS A 125 -12.31 1.06 -11.47
C LYS A 125 -11.19 1.44 -12.42
N VAL A 126 -10.93 0.55 -13.37
CA VAL A 126 -9.97 0.76 -14.46
C VAL A 126 -10.67 0.57 -15.79
N THR A 127 -10.19 1.26 -16.82
CA THR A 127 -10.60 1.09 -18.22
C THR A 127 -9.39 0.76 -19.08
N GLY A 128 -9.60 0.30 -20.31
CA GLY A 128 -8.55 -0.11 -21.23
C GLY A 128 -8.06 -1.55 -21.02
N THR A 129 -6.97 -1.91 -21.70
CA THR A 129 -6.44 -3.28 -21.73
C THR A 129 -4.92 -3.30 -21.63
N GLY A 130 -4.36 -4.29 -20.93
CA GLY A 130 -2.92 -4.44 -20.74
C GLY A 130 -2.28 -3.18 -20.15
N GLU A 131 -1.12 -2.80 -20.67
CA GLU A 131 -0.38 -1.60 -20.24
C GLU A 131 -1.09 -0.28 -20.57
N ASN A 132 -2.11 -0.30 -21.44
CA ASN A 132 -2.90 0.88 -21.77
C ASN A 132 -4.08 1.11 -20.81
N ARG A 133 -4.08 0.45 -19.64
CA ARG A 133 -5.11 0.71 -18.61
C ARG A 133 -4.87 2.01 -17.89
N GLU A 134 -5.97 2.67 -17.53
CA GLU A 134 -5.97 3.87 -16.69
C GLU A 134 -7.04 3.79 -15.59
N PHE A 135 -6.82 4.52 -14.50
CA PHE A 135 -7.80 4.62 -13.42
C PHE A 135 -8.95 5.56 -13.79
N VAL A 136 -10.16 5.12 -13.47
CA VAL A 136 -11.40 5.88 -13.63
C VAL A 136 -11.89 6.43 -12.30
N SER A 137 -11.87 5.61 -11.24
CA SER A 137 -12.35 5.99 -9.91
C SER A 137 -11.81 5.06 -8.82
N GLY A 138 -12.04 5.44 -7.57
CA GLY A 138 -11.74 4.65 -6.38
C GLY A 138 -10.66 5.30 -5.52
N SER A 139 -10.47 4.78 -4.31
CA SER A 139 -9.57 5.39 -3.34
C SER A 139 -8.45 4.46 -2.90
N VAL A 140 -7.34 5.07 -2.49
CA VAL A 140 -6.22 4.42 -1.84
C VAL A 140 -6.09 4.96 -0.44
N ASP A 141 -6.00 4.05 0.53
CA ASP A 141 -5.56 4.35 1.89
C ASP A 141 -4.14 3.83 2.08
N VAL A 142 -3.23 4.69 2.53
CA VAL A 142 -1.87 4.33 2.93
C VAL A 142 -1.70 4.66 4.38
N SER A 143 -1.59 3.63 5.21
CA SER A 143 -1.55 3.76 6.65
C SER A 143 -0.31 3.12 7.22
N TRP A 144 0.21 3.66 8.32
CA TRP A 144 1.37 3.10 9.01
C TRP A 144 1.11 2.83 10.49
N ARG A 145 1.81 1.83 11.03
CA ARG A 145 1.84 1.53 12.46
C ARG A 145 3.24 1.11 12.88
N ARG A 146 3.51 1.22 14.18
CA ARG A 146 4.72 0.65 14.77
C ARG A 146 4.51 -0.84 15.00
N ILE A 147 5.45 -1.67 14.56
CA ILE A 147 5.49 -3.10 14.87
C ILE A 147 6.57 -3.34 15.92
N ARG A 148 6.36 -4.35 16.78
CA ARG A 148 7.44 -4.79 17.66
C ARG A 148 8.54 -5.34 16.76
N SER A 149 9.76 -4.83 16.90
CA SER A 149 10.92 -5.46 16.28
C SER A 149 10.92 -6.91 16.77
N THR A 150 10.76 -7.86 15.86
CA THR A 150 11.12 -9.25 16.15
C THR A 150 12.61 -9.20 16.36
N GLY A 151 13.04 -9.12 17.62
CA GLY A 151 14.45 -9.17 17.98
C GLY A 151 15.06 -10.33 17.22
N ALA A 152 16.18 -10.05 16.53
CA ALA A 152 16.99 -11.10 15.95
C ALA A 152 17.16 -12.17 17.04
N GLY A 153 16.72 -13.38 16.72
CA GLY A 153 16.86 -14.54 17.60
C GLY A 153 18.30 -14.57 18.10
N GLY A 154 18.43 -14.69 19.42
CA GLY A 154 19.70 -14.66 20.10
C GLY A 154 20.70 -15.61 19.45
N SER A 155 21.93 -15.13 19.35
CA SER A 155 23.16 -15.91 19.34
C SER A 155 22.98 -17.21 20.15
N ALA A 156 22.87 -18.35 19.46
CA ALA A 156 23.32 -19.63 20.01
C ALA A 156 24.76 -19.81 19.52
N ARG A 157 25.68 -19.75 20.48
CA ARG A 157 27.07 -20.19 20.34
C ARG A 157 27.13 -21.69 20.09
#